data_AF-A0A4Y6PN82-F1
#
_entry.id   AF-A0A4Y6PN82-F1
#
_cell.length_a   1.000
_cell.length_b   1.000
_cell.length_c   1.000
_cell.angle_alpha   90.00
_cell.angle_beta   90.00
_cell.angle_gamma   90.00
#
_symmetry.space_group_name_H-M   'P 1'
#
loop_
_entity.id
_entity.type
_entity.pdbx_description
1 polymer ?
#
loop_
_entity_poly.entity_id
_entity_poly.type
_entity_poly.pdbx_seq_one_letter_code
_entity_poly.pdbx_strand_id
1 'polypeptide(L)'
;MTNQFTQKTVSRLRRGSLLRDVLLSNRDSVRPDLQTRVSPEYVDLLIGMKEQTADELDRQAKIVREAALELTAEMQDDDPAREERDVAVDQLYGLAVQTRPSIESAFGVERVSVYGLAGKTPRTPSELSEFVGNAVHLMRTEPAEATNALGVSVRTEAVADVLQPALDELDGHIAQVEAERQELISAYNRRDRALANFDAVFDLAADLADRVYRLAGRDDLADQLATRLRQIDGSGDAAPTDADPDVNPTEDEEPVGA
;
A
#
# COMPACT_ATOMS: atom_id res chain seq x y z
N MET A 1 -3.79 -10.23 -5.93
CA MET A 1 -3.12 -9.04 -6.53
C MET A 1 -1.76 -8.71 -5.87
N THR A 2 -1.42 -9.31 -4.73
CA THR A 2 -0.18 -9.04 -3.95
C THR A 2 1.13 -9.35 -4.69
N ASN A 3 1.13 -10.30 -5.64
CA ASN A 3 2.36 -10.79 -6.27
C ASN A 3 3.04 -9.77 -7.21
N GLN A 4 2.26 -8.94 -7.92
CA GLN A 4 2.81 -8.03 -8.94
C GLN A 4 3.48 -6.79 -8.33
N PHE A 5 2.95 -6.28 -7.22
CA PHE A 5 3.54 -5.13 -6.52
C PHE A 5 4.87 -5.47 -5.87
N THR A 6 4.95 -6.63 -5.20
CA THR A 6 6.19 -7.11 -4.58
C THR A 6 7.29 -7.31 -5.63
N GLN A 7 6.95 -7.85 -6.80
CA GLN A 7 7.90 -8.01 -7.91
C GLN A 7 8.47 -6.67 -8.41
N LYS A 8 7.62 -5.64 -8.57
CA LYS A 8 8.07 -4.31 -9.00
C LYS A 8 9.01 -3.66 -7.98
N THR A 9 8.68 -3.70 -6.69
CA THR A 9 9.54 -3.16 -5.63
C THR A 9 10.88 -3.88 -5.57
N VAL A 10 10.88 -5.22 -5.68
CA VAL A 10 12.11 -6.01 -5.71
C VAL A 10 12.99 -5.66 -6.91
N SER A 11 12.40 -5.49 -8.10
CA SER A 11 13.14 -5.07 -9.29
C SER A 11 13.79 -3.69 -9.12
N ARG A 12 13.04 -2.71 -8.60
CA ARG A 12 13.56 -1.36 -8.28
C ARG A 12 14.75 -1.41 -7.32
N LEU A 13 14.64 -2.16 -6.23
CA LEU A 13 15.72 -2.30 -5.25
C LEU A 13 16.96 -3.00 -5.84
N ARG A 14 16.77 -3.97 -6.74
CA ARG A 14 17.88 -4.62 -7.47
C ARG A 14 18.60 -3.62 -8.40
N ARG A 15 17.85 -2.76 -9.11
CA ARG A 15 18.44 -1.69 -9.93
C ARG A 15 19.25 -0.72 -9.08
N GLY A 16 18.71 -0.30 -7.93
CA GLY A 16 19.42 0.55 -6.99
C GLY A 16 20.74 -0.08 -6.52
N SER A 17 20.71 -1.36 -6.16
CA SER A 17 21.91 -2.10 -5.76
C SER A 17 22.96 -2.15 -6.88
N LEU A 18 22.55 -2.49 -8.11
CA LEU A 18 23.47 -2.51 -9.25
C LEU A 18 24.10 -1.12 -9.47
N LEU A 19 23.29 -0.07 -9.48
CA LEU A 19 23.77 1.29 -9.75
C LEU A 19 24.71 1.78 -8.65
N ARG A 20 24.40 1.48 -7.38
CA ARG A 20 25.29 1.71 -6.24
C ARG A 20 26.64 1.03 -6.48
N ASP A 21 26.64 -0.25 -6.85
CA ASP A 21 27.87 -1.00 -7.06
C ASP A 21 28.66 -0.43 -8.24
N VAL A 22 27.99 -0.01 -9.33
CA VAL A 22 28.62 0.65 -10.48
C VAL A 22 29.27 1.99 -10.09
N LEU A 23 28.61 2.79 -9.26
CA LEU A 23 29.14 4.06 -8.77
C LEU A 23 30.45 3.84 -7.99
N LEU A 24 30.52 2.78 -7.19
CA LEU A 24 31.66 2.45 -6.34
C LEU A 24 32.79 1.70 -7.06
N SER A 25 32.48 0.66 -7.86
CA SER A 25 33.48 -0.25 -8.43
C SER A 25 34.34 0.36 -9.54
N ASN A 26 33.84 1.38 -10.24
CA ASN A 26 34.56 2.00 -11.37
C ASN A 26 35.34 3.27 -10.99
N ARG A 27 35.60 3.48 -9.69
CA ARG A 27 36.35 4.64 -9.20
C ARG A 27 37.78 4.65 -9.76
N ASP A 28 38.49 3.55 -9.60
CA ASP A 28 39.92 3.47 -9.91
C ASP A 28 40.18 3.32 -11.41
N SER A 29 39.22 2.78 -12.17
CA SER A 29 39.32 2.63 -13.62
C SER A 29 39.08 3.93 -14.38
N VAL A 30 38.24 4.84 -13.85
CA VAL A 30 37.84 6.07 -14.55
C VAL A 30 38.68 7.28 -14.12
N ARG A 31 39.27 7.25 -12.91
CA ARG A 31 40.09 8.34 -12.39
C ARG A 31 41.25 8.74 -13.31
N PRO A 32 42.07 7.82 -13.87
CA PRO A 32 43.17 8.19 -14.76
C PRO A 32 42.66 8.89 -16.02
N ASP A 33 41.60 8.37 -16.63
CA ASP A 33 41.00 8.93 -17.84
C ASP A 33 40.45 10.35 -17.59
N LEU A 34 39.79 10.58 -16.45
CA LEU A 34 39.31 11.91 -16.05
C LEU A 34 40.45 12.90 -15.82
N GLN A 35 41.55 12.49 -15.19
CA GLN A 35 42.71 13.36 -14.92
C GLN A 35 43.37 13.90 -16.20
N THR A 36 43.18 13.22 -17.34
CA THR A 36 43.66 13.72 -18.64
C THR A 36 42.77 14.83 -19.24
N ARG A 37 41.56 15.02 -18.74
CA ARG A 37 40.52 15.87 -19.34
C ARG A 37 40.10 17.05 -18.48
N VAL A 38 40.21 16.93 -17.16
CA VAL A 38 39.77 17.93 -16.19
C VAL A 38 40.79 18.09 -15.07
N SER A 39 40.67 19.16 -14.26
CA SER A 39 41.61 19.40 -13.16
C SER A 39 41.49 18.32 -12.07
N PRO A 40 42.57 18.02 -11.32
CA PRO A 40 42.54 17.06 -10.22
C PRO A 40 41.46 17.35 -9.18
N GLU A 41 41.24 18.62 -8.83
CA GLU A 41 40.19 19.01 -7.87
C GLU A 41 38.79 18.68 -8.38
N TYR A 42 38.55 18.83 -9.69
CA TYR A 42 37.27 18.46 -10.30
C TYR A 42 37.08 16.94 -10.35
N VAL A 43 38.14 16.16 -10.56
CA VAL A 43 38.08 14.69 -10.48
C VAL A 43 37.67 14.23 -9.08
N ASP A 44 38.30 14.79 -8.04
CA ASP A 44 37.98 14.43 -6.66
C ASP A 44 36.55 14.85 -6.29
N LEU A 45 36.07 15.99 -6.77
CA LEU A 45 34.67 16.40 -6.62
C LEU A 45 33.71 15.39 -7.25
N LEU A 46 33.93 14.98 -8.51
CA LEU A 46 33.06 14.03 -9.20
C LEU A 46 33.05 12.65 -8.51
N ILE A 47 34.20 12.18 -8.05
CA ILE A 47 34.30 10.91 -7.32
C ILE A 47 33.56 11.02 -5.96
N GLY A 48 33.77 12.10 -5.22
CA GLY A 48 33.04 12.34 -3.96
C GLY A 48 31.52 12.42 -4.17
N MET A 49 31.06 13.08 -5.23
CA MET A 49 29.64 13.11 -5.59
C MET A 49 29.07 11.72 -5.88
N LYS A 50 29.82 10.86 -6.59
CA LYS A 50 29.41 9.47 -6.85
C LYS A 50 29.27 8.67 -5.55
N GLU A 51 30.22 8.80 -4.63
CA GLU A 51 30.19 8.11 -3.34
C GLU A 51 29.00 8.55 -2.50
N GLN A 52 28.82 9.87 -2.36
CA GLN A 52 27.67 10.44 -1.64
C GLN A 52 26.33 10.00 -2.24
N THR A 53 26.25 9.94 -3.58
CA THR A 53 25.03 9.50 -4.27
C THR A 53 24.78 8.00 -4.08
N ALA A 54 25.83 7.18 -4.06
CA ALA A 54 25.73 5.75 -3.78
C ALA A 54 25.24 5.48 -2.34
N ASP A 55 25.72 6.26 -1.37
CA ASP A 55 25.29 6.19 0.02
C ASP A 55 23.83 6.62 0.18
N GLU A 56 23.40 7.70 -0.47
CA GLU A 56 22.01 8.15 -0.43
C GLU A 56 21.07 7.13 -1.10
N LEU A 57 21.51 6.48 -2.19
CA LEU A 57 20.74 5.41 -2.84
C LEU A 57 20.54 4.20 -1.91
N ASP A 58 21.57 3.80 -1.16
CA ASP A 58 21.44 2.74 -0.14
C ASP A 58 20.52 3.16 1.02
N ARG A 59 20.61 4.44 1.44
CA ARG A 59 19.72 5.00 2.46
C ARG A 59 18.26 4.96 2.03
N GLN A 60 17.94 5.42 0.82
CA GLN A 60 16.58 5.37 0.28
C GLN A 60 16.10 3.92 0.08
N ALA A 61 16.97 3.01 -0.34
CA ALA A 61 16.62 1.58 -0.44
C ALA A 61 16.21 0.98 0.91
N LYS A 62 16.88 1.38 2.01
CA LYS A 62 16.48 0.95 3.37
C LYS A 62 15.11 1.51 3.76
N ILE A 63 14.87 2.81 3.52
CA ILE A 63 13.58 3.45 3.81
C ILE A 63 12.43 2.77 3.04
N VAL A 64 12.65 2.41 1.76
CA VAL A 64 11.66 1.66 0.96
C VAL A 64 11.36 0.29 1.58
N ARG A 65 12.39 -0.44 2.03
CA ARG A 65 12.20 -1.76 2.66
C ARG A 65 11.44 -1.63 3.98
N GLU A 66 11.80 -0.67 4.82
CA GLU A 66 11.13 -0.41 6.10
C GLU A 66 9.66 -0.07 5.89
N ALA A 67 9.34 0.86 4.99
CA ALA A 67 7.96 1.23 4.66
C ALA A 67 7.15 0.07 4.06
N ALA A 68 7.79 -0.82 3.30
CA ALA A 68 7.14 -2.01 2.76
C ALA A 68 6.86 -3.07 3.85
N LEU A 69 7.76 -3.23 4.82
CA LEU A 69 7.55 -4.12 5.97
C LEU A 69 6.44 -3.59 6.87
N GLU A 70 6.43 -2.29 7.15
CA GLU A 70 5.36 -1.62 7.91
C GLU A 70 4.00 -1.86 7.25
N LEU A 71 3.85 -1.58 5.94
CA LEU A 71 2.61 -1.88 5.22
C LEU A 71 2.22 -3.36 5.30
N THR A 72 3.19 -4.28 5.26
CA THR A 72 2.90 -5.71 5.34
C THR A 72 2.38 -6.10 6.73
N ALA A 73 2.90 -5.48 7.78
CA ALA A 73 2.42 -5.68 9.15
C ALA A 73 0.98 -5.17 9.30
N GLU A 74 0.69 -3.94 8.85
CA GLU A 74 -0.68 -3.37 8.90
C GLU A 74 -1.70 -4.26 8.15
N MET A 75 -1.29 -4.83 7.00
CA MET A 75 -2.18 -5.73 6.23
C MET A 75 -2.44 -7.08 6.91
N GLN A 76 -1.62 -7.50 7.88
CA GLN A 76 -1.77 -8.78 8.58
C GLN A 76 -2.64 -8.67 9.83
N ASP A 77 -2.68 -7.51 10.46
CA ASP A 77 -3.41 -7.27 11.72
C ASP A 77 -4.90 -6.93 11.52
N ASP A 78 -5.37 -6.98 10.28
CA ASP A 78 -6.61 -6.37 9.78
C ASP A 78 -7.88 -7.23 9.96
N ASP A 79 -7.72 -8.53 10.24
CA ASP A 79 -8.84 -9.49 10.32
C ASP A 79 -9.54 -9.52 11.71
N PRO A 80 -8.84 -9.52 12.86
CA PRO A 80 -9.47 -9.64 14.18
C PRO A 80 -10.50 -8.55 14.49
N ALA A 81 -10.22 -7.28 14.19
CA ALA A 81 -11.13 -6.19 14.52
C ALA A 81 -12.45 -6.23 13.72
N ARG A 82 -12.40 -6.76 12.49
CA ARG A 82 -13.59 -6.97 11.66
C ARG A 82 -14.44 -8.10 12.21
N GLU A 83 -13.81 -9.18 12.65
CA GLU A 83 -14.49 -10.29 13.29
C GLU A 83 -15.16 -9.85 14.60
N GLU A 84 -14.45 -9.12 15.45
CA GLU A 84 -14.99 -8.57 16.71
C GLU A 84 -16.17 -7.64 16.47
N ARG A 85 -16.07 -6.72 15.50
CA ARG A 85 -17.18 -5.87 15.08
C ARG A 85 -18.39 -6.69 14.63
N ASP A 86 -18.18 -7.71 13.81
CA ASP A 86 -19.28 -8.53 13.28
C ASP A 86 -19.98 -9.33 14.39
N VAL A 87 -19.22 -9.81 15.38
CA VAL A 87 -19.78 -10.40 16.60
C VAL A 87 -20.63 -9.38 17.36
N ALA A 88 -20.13 -8.15 17.56
CA ALA A 88 -20.88 -7.08 18.24
C ALA A 88 -22.16 -6.68 17.47
N VAL A 89 -22.12 -6.66 16.13
CA VAL A 89 -23.30 -6.45 15.28
C VAL A 89 -24.36 -7.51 15.54
N ASP A 90 -23.98 -8.79 15.52
CA ASP A 90 -24.92 -9.89 15.73
C ASP A 90 -25.56 -9.84 17.12
N GLN A 91 -24.77 -9.49 18.15
CA GLN A 91 -25.26 -9.32 19.52
C GLN A 91 -26.27 -8.17 19.63
N LEU A 92 -25.90 -6.97 19.15
CA LEU A 92 -26.78 -5.80 19.21
C LEU A 92 -28.04 -5.98 18.36
N TYR A 93 -27.91 -6.59 17.18
CA TYR A 93 -29.04 -6.92 16.32
C TYR A 93 -30.01 -7.87 17.02
N GLY A 94 -29.50 -8.92 17.67
CA GLY A 94 -30.30 -9.86 18.44
C GLY A 94 -31.10 -9.17 19.55
N LEU A 95 -30.46 -8.29 20.32
CA LEU A 95 -31.11 -7.51 21.37
C LEU A 95 -32.17 -6.55 20.81
N ALA A 96 -31.88 -5.85 19.71
CA ALA A 96 -32.82 -4.93 19.08
C ALA A 96 -34.09 -5.66 18.57
N VAL A 97 -33.90 -6.83 17.95
CA VAL A 97 -35.01 -7.67 17.47
C VAL A 97 -35.85 -8.21 18.63
N GLN A 98 -35.25 -8.58 19.77
CA GLN A 98 -35.97 -9.04 20.98
C GLN A 98 -36.67 -7.90 21.74
N THR A 99 -36.11 -6.68 21.67
CA THR A 99 -36.65 -5.51 22.36
C THR A 99 -37.99 -5.09 21.77
N ARG A 100 -38.12 -5.07 20.44
CA ARG A 100 -39.34 -4.66 19.76
C ARG A 100 -40.62 -5.37 20.23
N PRO A 101 -40.73 -6.71 20.19
CA PRO A 101 -41.93 -7.41 20.65
C PRO A 101 -42.18 -7.22 22.16
N SER A 102 -41.12 -7.01 22.95
CA SER A 102 -41.25 -6.74 24.39
C SER A 102 -41.92 -5.37 24.64
N ILE A 103 -41.49 -4.33 23.91
CA ILE A 103 -42.12 -3.00 23.95
C ILE A 103 -43.53 -3.05 23.38
N GLU A 104 -43.75 -3.74 22.27
CA GLU A 104 -45.08 -3.87 21.64
C GLU A 104 -46.08 -4.57 22.57
N SER A 105 -45.65 -5.64 23.25
CA SER A 105 -46.49 -6.39 24.20
C SER A 105 -46.86 -5.59 25.45
N ALA A 106 -45.96 -4.74 25.94
CA ALA A 106 -46.20 -3.94 27.15
C ALA A 106 -46.94 -2.62 26.88
N PHE A 107 -46.69 -1.96 25.74
CA PHE A 107 -47.14 -0.59 25.47
C PHE A 107 -47.94 -0.41 24.19
N GLY A 108 -48.05 -1.45 23.35
CA GLY A 108 -48.70 -1.40 22.04
C GLY A 108 -47.79 -0.88 20.92
N VAL A 109 -48.26 -1.06 19.68
CA VAL A 109 -47.50 -0.75 18.45
C VAL A 109 -47.16 0.74 18.29
N GLU A 110 -47.99 1.64 18.81
CA GLU A 110 -47.74 3.08 18.73
C GLU A 110 -46.45 3.45 19.48
N ARG A 111 -46.21 2.83 20.64
CA ARG A 111 -45.01 3.10 21.45
C ARG A 111 -43.72 2.60 20.80
N VAL A 112 -43.79 1.52 20.02
CA VAL A 112 -42.66 1.05 19.19
C VAL A 112 -42.22 2.13 18.20
N SER A 113 -43.17 2.84 17.61
CA SER A 113 -42.88 3.94 16.67
C SER A 113 -42.32 5.16 17.38
N VAL A 114 -42.83 5.49 18.58
CA VAL A 114 -42.31 6.60 19.41
C VAL A 114 -40.82 6.41 19.73
N TYR A 115 -40.39 5.18 20.05
CA TYR A 115 -38.97 4.89 20.30
C TYR A 115 -38.14 4.64 19.04
N GLY A 116 -38.67 4.91 17.85
CA GLY A 116 -37.93 4.71 16.59
C GLY A 116 -37.64 3.24 16.27
N LEU A 117 -38.28 2.29 16.95
CA LEU A 117 -38.06 0.86 16.76
C LEU A 117 -38.94 0.27 15.63
N ALA A 118 -39.75 1.08 14.95
CA ALA A 118 -40.60 0.64 13.86
C ALA A 118 -39.79 0.28 12.60
N GLY A 119 -40.34 -0.61 11.75
CA GLY A 119 -39.74 -0.96 10.46
C GLY A 119 -38.73 -2.12 10.53
N LYS A 120 -37.82 -2.19 9.56
CA LYS A 120 -36.82 -3.26 9.47
C LYS A 120 -35.58 -2.86 10.28
N THR A 121 -35.10 -3.74 11.16
CA THR A 121 -33.82 -3.53 11.86
C THR A 121 -32.68 -3.53 10.84
N PRO A 122 -31.82 -2.49 10.81
CA PRO A 122 -30.66 -2.43 9.92
C PRO A 122 -29.67 -3.57 10.19
N ARG A 123 -28.84 -3.87 9.19
CA ARG A 123 -27.79 -4.92 9.30
C ARG A 123 -26.38 -4.39 9.12
N THR A 124 -26.23 -3.17 8.61
CA THR A 124 -24.91 -2.56 8.53
C THR A 124 -24.51 -2.04 9.92
N PRO A 125 -23.23 -2.11 10.31
CA PRO A 125 -22.80 -1.70 11.65
C PRO A 125 -23.25 -0.28 12.02
N SER A 126 -22.98 0.69 11.13
CA SER A 126 -23.28 2.11 11.39
C SER A 126 -24.77 2.40 11.45
N GLU A 127 -25.58 1.84 10.54
CA GLU A 127 -27.03 2.06 10.59
C GLU A 127 -27.65 1.38 11.82
N LEU A 128 -27.13 0.24 12.26
CA LEU A 128 -27.60 -0.46 13.45
C LEU A 128 -27.27 0.33 14.72
N SER A 129 -26.04 0.84 14.83
CA SER A 129 -25.63 1.74 15.91
C SER A 129 -26.55 2.96 15.99
N GLU A 130 -26.76 3.67 14.88
CA GLU A 130 -27.63 4.86 14.85
C GLU A 130 -29.08 4.51 15.23
N PHE A 131 -29.61 3.41 14.68
CA PHE A 131 -30.96 2.93 14.96
C PHE A 131 -31.17 2.62 16.45
N VAL A 132 -30.26 1.85 17.07
CA VAL A 132 -30.38 1.49 18.48
C VAL A 132 -30.05 2.67 19.39
N GLY A 133 -29.07 3.49 19.04
CA GLY A 133 -28.71 4.71 19.77
C GLY A 133 -29.87 5.70 19.86
N ASN A 134 -30.60 5.91 18.76
CA ASN A 134 -31.82 6.71 18.79
C ASN A 134 -32.89 6.11 19.70
N ALA A 135 -33.10 4.79 19.66
CA ALA A 135 -34.06 4.12 20.54
C ALA A 135 -33.67 4.25 22.03
N VAL A 136 -32.41 4.03 22.38
CA VAL A 136 -31.87 4.20 23.73
C VAL A 136 -32.05 5.64 24.21
N HIS A 137 -31.73 6.62 23.35
CA HIS A 137 -31.92 8.04 23.67
C HIS A 137 -33.39 8.38 23.96
N LEU A 138 -34.32 7.91 23.14
CA LEU A 138 -35.75 8.16 23.30
C LEU A 138 -36.32 7.44 24.52
N MET A 139 -35.90 6.21 24.81
CA MET A 139 -36.33 5.47 26.01
C MET A 139 -35.90 6.14 27.32
N ARG A 140 -34.78 6.87 27.31
CA ARG A 140 -34.29 7.66 28.45
C ARG A 140 -34.91 9.05 28.54
N THR A 141 -35.25 9.65 27.40
CA THR A 141 -35.86 10.99 27.36
C THR A 141 -37.36 10.94 27.63
N GLU A 142 -38.03 9.88 27.19
CA GLU A 142 -39.45 9.61 27.40
C GLU A 142 -39.65 8.25 28.10
N PRO A 143 -39.27 8.14 29.38
CA PRO A 143 -39.37 6.89 30.11
C PRO A 143 -40.84 6.48 30.30
N ALA A 144 -41.11 5.19 30.16
CA ALA A 144 -42.42 4.61 30.38
C ALA A 144 -42.32 3.30 31.18
N GLU A 145 -43.35 3.03 31.96
CA GLU A 145 -43.52 1.78 32.71
C GLU A 145 -44.91 1.22 32.46
N ALA A 146 -44.98 -0.08 32.16
CA ALA A 146 -46.23 -0.80 32.01
C ALA A 146 -46.06 -2.25 32.45
N THR A 147 -47.15 -2.85 32.91
CA THR A 147 -47.21 -4.28 33.19
C THR A 147 -47.88 -4.98 32.01
N ASN A 148 -47.20 -5.95 31.41
CA ASN A 148 -47.75 -6.71 30.29
C ASN A 148 -48.86 -7.68 30.76
N ALA A 149 -49.54 -8.34 29.81
CA ALA A 149 -50.63 -9.29 30.10
C ALA A 149 -50.21 -10.49 30.98
N LEU A 150 -48.91 -10.76 31.12
CA LEU A 150 -48.35 -11.84 31.95
C LEU A 150 -47.97 -11.35 33.36
N GLY A 151 -48.25 -10.09 33.70
CA GLY A 151 -47.90 -9.52 35.01
C GLY A 151 -46.44 -9.08 35.15
N VAL A 152 -45.67 -9.01 34.05
CA VAL A 152 -44.26 -8.57 34.08
C VAL A 152 -44.22 -7.06 33.87
N SER A 153 -43.61 -6.33 34.82
CA SER A 153 -43.34 -4.89 34.65
C SER A 153 -42.16 -4.67 33.71
N VAL A 154 -42.37 -3.85 32.68
CA VAL A 154 -41.37 -3.40 31.72
C VAL A 154 -41.15 -1.91 31.93
N ARG A 155 -39.90 -1.53 32.20
CA ARG A 155 -39.45 -0.14 32.29
C ARG A 155 -38.53 0.15 31.12
N THR A 156 -38.83 1.15 30.31
CA THR A 156 -38.04 1.46 29.10
C THR A 156 -36.63 1.91 29.44
N GLU A 157 -36.41 2.57 30.57
CA GLU A 157 -35.07 2.88 31.08
C GLU A 157 -34.25 1.61 31.32
N ALA A 158 -34.85 0.58 31.92
CA ALA A 158 -34.16 -0.70 32.14
C ALA A 158 -33.86 -1.41 30.82
N VAL A 159 -34.70 -1.26 29.80
CA VAL A 159 -34.42 -1.76 28.44
C VAL A 159 -33.25 -0.99 27.82
N ALA A 160 -33.23 0.33 27.95
CA ALA A 160 -32.13 1.16 27.50
C ALA A 160 -30.80 0.76 28.17
N ASP A 161 -30.82 0.46 29.47
CA ASP A 161 -29.65 0.00 30.22
C ASP A 161 -29.13 -1.37 29.77
N VAL A 162 -30.00 -2.23 29.22
CA VAL A 162 -29.60 -3.50 28.60
C VAL A 162 -28.99 -3.30 27.21
N LEU A 163 -29.52 -2.35 26.42
CA LEU A 163 -29.03 -2.08 25.07
C LEU A 163 -27.72 -1.27 25.06
N GLN A 164 -27.55 -0.35 26.00
CA GLN A 164 -26.43 0.58 26.01
C GLN A 164 -25.05 -0.11 25.97
N PRO A 165 -24.76 -1.15 26.77
CA PRO A 165 -23.44 -1.78 26.74
C PRO A 165 -23.10 -2.40 25.38
N ALA A 166 -24.06 -3.07 24.74
CA ALA A 166 -23.86 -3.66 23.40
C ALA A 166 -23.74 -2.59 22.30
N LEU A 167 -24.42 -1.46 22.46
CA LEU A 167 -24.25 -0.30 21.59
C LEU A 167 -22.85 0.30 21.73
N ASP A 168 -22.40 0.55 22.98
CA ASP A 168 -21.07 1.11 23.26
C ASP A 168 -19.95 0.19 22.75
N GLU A 169 -20.13 -1.13 22.86
CA GLU A 169 -19.21 -2.14 22.33
C GLU A 169 -19.15 -2.08 20.80
N LEU A 170 -20.28 -2.05 20.10
CA LEU A 170 -20.30 -1.92 18.64
C LEU A 170 -19.66 -0.60 18.18
N ASP A 171 -19.96 0.52 18.85
CA ASP A 171 -19.38 1.83 18.52
C ASP A 171 -17.86 1.83 18.70
N GLY A 172 -17.37 1.19 19.76
CA GLY A 172 -15.94 0.97 19.99
C GLY A 172 -15.27 0.23 18.83
N HIS A 173 -15.85 -0.89 18.40
CA HIS A 173 -15.31 -1.68 17.28
C HIS A 173 -15.41 -0.96 15.92
N ILE A 174 -16.47 -0.18 15.68
CA ILE A 174 -16.57 0.67 14.47
C ILE A 174 -15.43 1.69 14.46
N ALA A 175 -15.18 2.36 15.59
CA ALA A 175 -14.10 3.34 15.71
C ALA A 175 -12.72 2.70 15.52
N GLN A 176 -12.50 1.50 16.07
CA GLN A 176 -11.25 0.74 15.89
C GLN A 176 -11.01 0.39 14.42
N VAL A 177 -12.01 -0.16 13.72
CA VAL A 177 -11.88 -0.51 12.30
C VAL A 177 -11.58 0.72 11.43
N GLU A 178 -12.15 1.89 11.76
CA GLU A 178 -11.83 3.13 11.05
C GLU A 178 -10.42 3.64 11.36
N ALA A 179 -9.94 3.48 12.60
CA ALA A 179 -8.56 3.80 12.96
C ALA A 179 -7.56 2.93 12.19
N GLU A 180 -7.76 1.62 12.16
CA GLU A 180 -6.94 0.66 11.40
C GLU A 180 -6.95 0.98 9.90
N ARG A 181 -8.12 1.32 9.34
CA ARG A 181 -8.24 1.78 7.95
C ARG A 181 -7.37 3.00 7.69
N GLN A 182 -7.36 3.97 8.60
CA GLN A 182 -6.57 5.19 8.47
C GLN A 182 -5.06 4.92 8.60
N GLU A 183 -4.67 4.00 9.48
CA GLU A 183 -3.29 3.52 9.64
C GLU A 183 -2.80 2.84 8.36
N LEU A 184 -3.61 1.97 7.77
CA LEU A 184 -3.31 1.30 6.51
C LEU A 184 -3.12 2.32 5.36
N ILE A 185 -4.02 3.32 5.24
CA ILE A 185 -3.86 4.42 4.27
C ILE A 185 -2.57 5.19 4.50
N SER A 186 -2.21 5.45 5.75
CA SER A 186 -0.96 6.12 6.12
C SER A 186 0.27 5.30 5.68
N ALA A 187 0.26 3.98 5.92
CA ALA A 187 1.32 3.07 5.51
C ALA A 187 1.49 3.00 3.98
N TYR A 188 0.38 2.96 3.22
CA TYR A 188 0.42 3.08 1.76
C TYR A 188 1.09 4.38 1.32
N ASN A 189 0.68 5.52 1.89
CA ASN A 189 1.26 6.83 1.56
C ASN A 189 2.76 6.91 1.91
N ARG A 190 3.19 6.34 3.04
CA ARG A 190 4.61 6.28 3.43
C ARG A 190 5.42 5.49 2.42
N ARG A 191 4.96 4.30 2.04
CA ARG A 191 5.61 3.45 1.01
C ARG A 191 5.70 4.17 -0.33
N ASP A 192 4.62 4.80 -0.78
CA ASP A 192 4.59 5.44 -2.09
C ASP A 192 5.52 6.67 -2.15
N ARG A 193 5.59 7.46 -1.07
CA ARG A 193 6.59 8.54 -0.94
C ARG A 193 8.02 8.00 -0.91
N ALA A 194 8.28 6.91 -0.18
CA ALA A 194 9.59 6.28 -0.13
C ALA A 194 10.03 5.81 -1.52
N LEU A 195 9.13 5.19 -2.29
CA LEU A 195 9.39 4.77 -3.66
C LEU A 195 9.66 5.96 -4.58
N ALA A 196 8.86 7.03 -4.49
CA ALA A 196 9.07 8.23 -5.30
C ALA A 196 10.43 8.89 -5.02
N ASN A 197 10.84 8.97 -3.75
CA ASN A 197 12.14 9.51 -3.36
C ASN A 197 13.28 8.62 -3.84
N PHE A 198 13.13 7.29 -3.72
CA PHE A 198 14.09 6.33 -4.24
C PHE A 198 14.25 6.47 -5.75
N ASP A 199 13.15 6.53 -6.51
CA ASP A 199 13.16 6.68 -7.96
C ASP A 199 13.88 7.99 -8.37
N ALA A 200 13.62 9.10 -7.67
CA ALA A 200 14.30 10.38 -7.92
C ALA A 200 15.83 10.33 -7.68
N VAL A 201 16.26 9.70 -6.58
CA VAL A 201 17.70 9.52 -6.28
C VAL A 201 18.33 8.54 -7.28
N PHE A 202 17.62 7.49 -7.66
CA PHE A 202 18.06 6.54 -8.67
C PHE A 202 18.31 7.23 -10.02
N ASP A 203 17.39 8.06 -10.50
CA ASP A 203 17.54 8.75 -11.79
C ASP A 203 18.73 9.72 -11.75
N LEU A 204 18.89 10.47 -10.65
CA LEU A 204 20.06 11.34 -10.45
C LEU A 204 21.37 10.55 -10.43
N ALA A 205 21.38 9.39 -9.79
CA ALA A 205 22.53 8.49 -9.72
C ALA A 205 22.90 7.93 -11.11
N ALA A 206 21.90 7.58 -11.92
CA ALA A 206 22.09 7.05 -13.26
C ALA A 206 22.65 8.13 -14.20
N ASP A 207 22.08 9.33 -14.15
CA ASP A 207 22.54 10.50 -14.91
C ASP A 207 23.98 10.89 -14.54
N LEU A 208 24.30 10.90 -13.24
CA LEU A 208 25.66 11.19 -12.79
C LEU A 208 26.66 10.15 -13.30
N ALA A 209 26.32 8.86 -13.22
CA ALA A 209 27.18 7.78 -13.70
C ALA A 209 27.42 7.88 -15.21
N ASP A 210 26.37 8.06 -16.01
CA ASP A 210 26.48 8.25 -17.47
C ASP A 210 27.38 9.44 -17.82
N ARG A 211 27.11 10.62 -17.23
CA ARG A 211 27.88 11.84 -17.49
C ARG A 211 29.35 11.70 -17.11
N VAL A 212 29.66 11.04 -15.99
CA VAL A 212 31.05 10.82 -15.57
C VAL A 212 31.77 9.87 -16.54
N TYR A 213 31.13 8.80 -17.01
CA TYR A 213 31.73 7.90 -17.99
C TYR A 213 31.98 8.61 -19.33
N ARG A 214 31.00 9.37 -19.83
CA ARG A 214 31.16 10.13 -21.09
C ARG A 214 32.24 11.21 -20.97
N LEU A 215 32.30 11.90 -19.84
CA LEU A 215 33.36 12.88 -19.58
C LEU A 215 34.75 12.23 -19.60
N ALA A 216 34.88 11.01 -19.06
CA ALA A 216 36.11 10.23 -19.12
C ALA A 216 36.44 9.69 -20.52
N GLY A 217 35.54 9.82 -21.49
CA GLY A 217 35.67 9.19 -22.82
C GLY A 217 35.41 7.69 -22.83
N ARG A 218 34.66 7.20 -21.85
CA ARG A 218 34.28 5.80 -21.67
C ARG A 218 32.83 5.57 -22.05
N ASP A 219 32.49 5.90 -23.30
CA ASP A 219 31.15 5.67 -23.87
C ASP A 219 30.75 4.19 -23.80
N ASP A 220 31.73 3.29 -23.90
CA ASP A 220 31.57 1.84 -23.69
C ASP A 220 30.94 1.50 -22.34
N LEU A 221 31.38 2.15 -21.26
CA LEU A 221 30.87 1.93 -19.91
C LEU A 221 29.49 2.56 -19.71
N ALA A 222 29.24 3.72 -20.31
CA ALA A 222 27.94 4.39 -20.27
C ALA A 222 26.85 3.52 -20.94
N ASP A 223 27.13 2.99 -22.12
CA ASP A 223 26.18 2.17 -22.88
C ASP A 223 25.95 0.80 -22.22
N GLN A 224 27.01 0.22 -21.63
CA GLN A 224 26.89 -0.99 -20.81
C GLN A 224 26.00 -0.77 -19.59
N LEU A 225 26.14 0.36 -18.89
CA LEU A 225 25.29 0.71 -17.76
C LEU A 225 23.83 0.80 -18.19
N ALA A 226 23.53 1.58 -19.23
CA ALA A 226 22.17 1.73 -19.76
C ALA A 226 21.56 0.37 -20.16
N THR A 227 22.35 -0.50 -20.76
CA THR A 227 21.92 -1.85 -21.15
C THR A 227 21.61 -2.72 -19.94
N ARG A 228 22.48 -2.76 -18.92
CA ARG A 228 22.24 -3.53 -17.70
C ARG A 228 21.02 -3.03 -16.93
N LEU A 229 20.79 -1.72 -16.86
CA LEU A 229 19.62 -1.16 -16.21
C LEU A 229 18.31 -1.60 -16.92
N ARG A 230 18.28 -1.54 -18.26
CA ARG A 230 17.13 -2.01 -19.06
C ARG A 230 16.86 -3.52 -18.91
N GLN A 231 17.92 -4.34 -18.81
CA GLN A 231 17.78 -5.78 -18.61
C GLN A 231 17.09 -6.11 -17.29
N ILE A 232 17.37 -5.36 -16.21
CA ILE A 232 16.73 -5.59 -14.91
C ILE A 232 15.24 -5.20 -14.92
N ASP A 233 14.88 -4.17 -15.69
CA ASP A 233 13.47 -3.76 -15.85
C ASP A 233 12.63 -4.76 -16.66
N GLY A 234 13.25 -5.81 -17.22
CA GLY A 234 12.57 -6.75 -18.10
C GLY A 234 12.11 -6.11 -19.42
N SER A 235 12.62 -4.92 -19.74
CA SER A 235 12.33 -4.17 -20.98
C SER A 235 13.31 -4.51 -22.11
N GLY A 236 14.19 -5.49 -21.89
CA GLY A 236 15.18 -5.91 -22.87
C GLY A 236 14.56 -6.79 -23.95
N ASP A 237 14.05 -6.18 -25.02
CA ASP A 237 14.13 -6.81 -26.33
C ASP A 237 15.61 -6.94 -26.70
N ALA A 238 15.99 -8.12 -27.19
CA ALA A 238 17.33 -8.38 -27.70
C ALA A 238 17.69 -7.33 -28.76
N ALA A 239 18.81 -6.62 -28.57
CA ALA A 239 19.41 -5.91 -29.70
C ALA A 239 19.72 -6.94 -30.80
N PRO A 240 19.51 -6.61 -32.09
CA PRO A 240 19.80 -7.55 -33.17
C PRO A 240 21.29 -7.89 -33.13
N THR A 241 21.61 -9.17 -33.03
CA THR A 241 22.93 -9.67 -33.41
C THR A 241 23.25 -9.14 -34.80
N ASP A 242 24.38 -8.45 -34.92
CA ASP A 242 24.99 -8.06 -36.18
C ASP A 242 24.90 -9.24 -37.16
N ALA A 243 24.07 -9.09 -38.19
CA ALA A 243 24.13 -9.97 -39.34
C ALA A 243 25.44 -9.66 -40.06
N ASP A 244 26.30 -10.66 -40.13
CA ASP A 244 27.53 -10.68 -40.93
C ASP A 244 27.27 -10.18 -42.36
N PRO A 245 28.26 -9.55 -43.00
CA PRO A 245 28.08 -8.92 -44.30
C PRO A 245 27.80 -9.98 -45.36
N ASP A 246 26.78 -9.69 -46.15
CA ASP A 246 26.41 -10.33 -47.40
C ASP A 246 27.64 -10.48 -48.31
N VAL A 247 28.23 -11.68 -48.35
CA VAL A 247 29.21 -12.06 -49.36
C VAL A 247 28.44 -12.63 -50.53
N ASN A 248 28.06 -11.74 -51.45
CA ASN A 248 27.78 -12.12 -52.81
C ASN A 248 29.11 -12.18 -53.59
N PRO A 249 29.38 -13.27 -54.31
CA PRO A 249 29.92 -13.12 -55.65
C PRO A 249 29.22 -14.03 -56.65
N THR A 250 28.50 -13.37 -57.56
CA THR A 250 28.57 -13.51 -59.04
C THR A 250 28.39 -14.89 -59.67
N GLU A 251 27.24 -15.05 -60.31
CA GLU A 251 27.01 -15.42 -61.72
C GLU A 251 27.90 -16.48 -62.41
N ASP A 252 27.17 -17.43 -63.02
CA ASP A 252 27.37 -18.08 -64.32
C ASP A 252 28.60 -18.96 -64.56
N GLU A 253 28.33 -20.26 -64.77
CA GLU A 253 28.69 -20.97 -66.01
C GLU A 253 27.91 -22.31 -66.10
N GLU A 254 26.86 -22.32 -66.92
CA GLU A 254 26.47 -23.50 -67.72
C GLU A 254 27.39 -23.58 -68.98
N PRO A 255 27.45 -24.65 -69.80
CA PRO A 255 26.70 -25.93 -69.80
C PRO A 255 27.56 -27.19 -70.21
N VAL A 256 26.85 -28.27 -70.58
CA VAL A 256 27.21 -29.42 -71.48
C VAL A 256 27.57 -30.72 -70.74
N GLY A 257 26.94 -31.87 -70.98
CA GLY A 257 25.90 -32.26 -71.93
C GLY A 257 25.73 -33.79 -72.02
N ALA A 258 24.81 -34.17 -72.92
CA ALA A 258 24.53 -35.47 -73.55
C ALA A 258 24.12 -36.67 -72.67
#